data_AF-Q5BY26-F1
#
_entry.id   AF-Q5BY26-F1
#
_cell.length_a   1.000
_cell.length_b   1.000
_cell.length_c   1.000
_cell.angle_alpha   90.00
_cell.angle_beta   90.00
_cell.angle_gamma   90.00
#
_symmetry.space_group_name_H-M   'P 1'
#
loop_
_entity.id
_entity.type
_entity.pdbx_description
1 polymer ?
#
loop_
_entity_poly.entity_id
_entity_poly.type
_entity_poly.pdbx_seq_one_letter_code
_entity_poly.pdbx_strand_id
1 'polypeptide(L)'
;KKNEPSKKSSEKQKQKIVEDKTFGMKNKKGAKQQKFIQQVQKQVTQGNKSAKELEREKQMKDDKRKEKVELNDLFKPVLELQKCAKGVDPKSVLCVFFKQGLCVKGDKCKFSHDLTVERKAEKRGIYSESDKADGTMDDWDINKLEEVISKKHDADNKGLPPSTIVCKYFIDAVENFKYGWFWECPNGLNVPL
;
A
#
# COMPACT_ATOMS: atom_id res chain seq x y z
N LYS A 1 -42.19 0.36 -17.53
CA LYS A 1 -40.95 1.19 -17.43
C LYS A 1 -40.59 1.68 -18.83
N LYS A 2 -40.87 2.96 -19.15
CA LYS A 2 -40.45 3.55 -20.44
C LYS A 2 -38.93 3.75 -20.39
N ASN A 3 -38.24 3.27 -21.42
CA ASN A 3 -36.79 3.29 -21.56
C ASN A 3 -36.33 4.75 -21.79
N GLU A 4 -35.81 5.39 -20.75
CA GLU A 4 -35.26 6.75 -20.84
C GLU A 4 -33.92 6.70 -21.61
N PRO A 5 -33.70 7.55 -22.63
CA PRO A 5 -32.45 7.55 -23.37
C PRO A 5 -31.30 7.99 -22.46
N SER A 6 -30.22 7.21 -22.44
CA SER A 6 -28.99 7.48 -21.67
C SER A 6 -28.46 8.91 -21.88
N LYS A 7 -27.95 9.55 -20.81
CA LYS A 7 -27.36 10.92 -20.83
C LYS A 7 -26.38 11.13 -21.99
N LYS A 8 -25.57 10.11 -22.29
CA LYS A 8 -24.58 10.10 -23.39
C LYS A 8 -25.22 10.16 -24.79
N SER A 9 -26.40 9.56 -24.96
CA SER A 9 -27.18 9.61 -26.21
C SER A 9 -27.77 11.01 -26.44
N SER A 10 -28.31 11.62 -25.37
CA SER A 10 -28.89 12.96 -25.42
C SER A 10 -27.86 14.06 -25.74
N GLU A 11 -26.63 13.93 -25.24
CA GLU A 11 -25.53 14.86 -25.53
C GLU A 11 -25.04 14.75 -26.97
N LYS A 12 -24.94 13.52 -27.51
CA LYS A 12 -24.55 13.28 -28.91
C LYS A 12 -25.59 13.83 -29.90
N GLN A 13 -26.88 13.75 -29.57
CA GLN A 13 -27.94 14.38 -30.36
C GLN A 13 -27.84 15.92 -30.35
N LYS A 14 -27.58 16.53 -29.18
CA LYS A 14 -27.35 17.98 -29.08
C LYS A 14 -26.14 18.44 -29.89
N GLN A 15 -25.05 17.68 -29.88
CA GLN A 15 -23.86 17.98 -30.69
C GLN A 15 -24.17 17.94 -32.19
N LYS A 16 -24.91 16.93 -32.67
CA LYS A 16 -25.34 16.86 -34.08
C LYS A 16 -26.20 18.06 -34.50
N ILE A 17 -27.13 18.50 -33.63
CA ILE A 17 -27.97 19.68 -33.90
C ILE A 17 -27.13 20.97 -33.95
N VAL A 18 -26.12 21.10 -33.09
CA VAL A 18 -25.18 22.23 -33.16
C VAL A 18 -24.39 22.16 -34.45
N GLU A 19 -23.86 21.00 -34.82
CA GLU A 19 -23.07 20.81 -36.04
C GLU A 19 -23.86 21.13 -37.31
N ASP A 20 -25.14 20.77 -37.35
CA ASP A 20 -26.06 21.03 -38.46
C ASP A 20 -26.43 22.53 -38.55
N LYS A 21 -26.84 23.14 -37.44
CA LYS A 21 -27.19 24.58 -37.39
C LYS A 21 -26.00 25.53 -37.59
N THR A 22 -24.79 25.04 -37.36
CA THR A 22 -23.55 25.80 -37.58
C THR A 22 -22.83 25.39 -38.86
N PHE A 23 -23.41 24.48 -39.66
CA PHE A 23 -22.85 24.02 -40.92
C PHE A 23 -22.64 25.19 -41.90
N GLY A 24 -21.52 25.23 -42.62
CA GLY A 24 -21.14 26.33 -43.52
C GLY A 24 -20.61 27.60 -42.84
N MET A 25 -20.90 27.83 -41.55
CA MET A 25 -20.39 28.98 -40.80
C MET A 25 -19.02 28.73 -40.14
N LYS A 26 -18.64 27.46 -39.97
CA LYS A 26 -17.40 27.01 -39.29
C LYS A 26 -16.11 27.40 -40.02
N ASN A 27 -16.17 27.55 -41.34
CA ASN A 27 -15.02 27.91 -42.19
C ASN A 27 -14.76 29.42 -42.25
N LYS A 28 -15.68 30.25 -41.75
CA LYS A 28 -15.52 31.71 -41.69
C LYS A 28 -15.04 32.11 -40.29
N LYS A 29 -13.75 32.45 -40.16
CA LYS A 29 -13.10 32.88 -38.90
C LYS A 29 -13.54 34.27 -38.39
N GLY A 30 -14.63 34.83 -38.91
CA GLY A 30 -15.11 36.16 -38.53
C GLY A 30 -15.63 36.20 -37.09
N ALA A 31 -15.29 37.27 -36.36
CA ALA A 31 -15.72 37.45 -34.96
C ALA A 31 -17.25 37.44 -34.78
N LYS A 32 -18.01 37.91 -35.78
CA LYS A 32 -19.49 37.88 -35.79
C LYS A 32 -20.02 36.45 -35.92
N GLN A 33 -19.46 35.65 -36.83
CA GLN A 33 -19.83 34.25 -37.01
C GLN A 33 -19.47 33.40 -35.78
N GLN A 34 -18.31 33.64 -35.16
CA GLN A 34 -17.93 32.94 -33.93
C GLN A 34 -18.89 33.22 -32.77
N LYS A 35 -19.34 34.47 -32.61
CA LYS A 35 -20.37 34.83 -31.60
C LYS A 35 -21.71 34.13 -31.87
N PHE A 36 -22.12 34.04 -33.14
CA PHE A 36 -23.34 33.33 -33.53
C PHE A 36 -23.26 31.83 -33.25
N ILE A 37 -22.11 31.19 -33.58
CA ILE A 37 -21.86 29.77 -33.28
C ILE A 37 -21.95 29.52 -31.76
N GLN A 38 -21.35 30.39 -30.94
CA GLN A 38 -21.45 30.28 -29.47
C GLN A 38 -22.88 30.45 -28.96
N GLN A 39 -23.67 31.37 -29.54
CA GLN A 39 -25.06 31.59 -29.15
C GLN A 39 -25.94 30.37 -29.49
N VAL A 40 -25.80 29.81 -30.70
CA VAL A 40 -26.52 28.59 -31.11
C VAL A 40 -26.11 27.39 -30.26
N GLN A 41 -24.82 27.24 -29.98
CA GLN A 41 -24.32 26.18 -29.10
C GLN A 41 -24.89 26.30 -27.68
N LYS A 42 -24.92 27.50 -27.10
CA LYS A 42 -25.56 27.75 -25.79
C LYS A 42 -27.05 27.42 -25.82
N GLN A 43 -27.77 27.84 -26.85
CA GLN A 43 -29.21 27.61 -26.96
C GLN A 43 -29.56 26.10 -27.05
N VAL A 44 -28.77 25.31 -27.78
CA VAL A 44 -29.00 23.86 -27.93
C VAL A 44 -28.51 23.05 -26.72
N THR A 45 -27.40 23.46 -26.10
CA THR A 45 -26.83 22.73 -24.95
C THR A 45 -27.57 23.02 -23.65
N GLN A 46 -27.88 24.29 -23.40
CA GLN A 46 -28.53 24.73 -22.16
C GLN A 46 -30.05 24.63 -22.25
N GLY A 47 -30.66 24.61 -23.44
CA GLY A 47 -32.11 24.64 -23.59
C GLY A 47 -32.74 25.90 -22.97
N ASN A 48 -34.06 26.04 -23.06
CA ASN A 48 -34.81 27.08 -22.31
C ASN A 48 -34.89 26.74 -20.81
N LYS A 49 -33.75 26.42 -20.18
CA LYS A 49 -33.68 26.29 -18.72
C LYS A 49 -34.00 27.65 -18.12
N SER A 50 -35.02 27.69 -17.26
CA SER A 50 -35.36 28.89 -16.51
C SER A 50 -34.16 29.36 -15.68
N ALA A 51 -34.03 30.66 -15.44
CA ALA A 51 -32.99 31.23 -14.57
C ALA A 51 -32.93 30.50 -13.21
N LYS A 52 -34.10 30.11 -12.68
CA LYS A 52 -34.26 29.35 -11.42
C LYS A 52 -33.70 27.91 -11.48
N GLU A 53 -33.60 27.31 -12.66
CA GLU A 53 -33.04 25.97 -12.84
C GLU A 53 -31.51 26.01 -12.99
N LEU A 54 -30.99 27.03 -13.68
CA LEU A 54 -29.55 27.29 -13.76
C LEU A 54 -28.95 27.62 -12.40
N GLU A 55 -29.67 28.36 -11.57
CA GLU A 55 -29.24 28.69 -10.20
C GLU A 55 -29.19 27.44 -9.30
N ARG A 56 -30.21 26.56 -9.38
CA ARG A 56 -30.21 25.27 -8.67
C ARG A 56 -29.09 24.33 -9.14
N GLU A 57 -28.80 24.28 -10.44
CA GLU A 57 -27.70 23.43 -10.95
C GLU A 57 -26.32 23.97 -10.52
N LYS A 58 -26.16 25.29 -10.42
CA LYS A 58 -24.94 25.91 -9.87
C LYS A 58 -24.80 25.63 -8.38
N GLN A 59 -25.87 25.79 -7.61
CA GLN A 59 -25.87 25.54 -6.18
C GLN A 59 -25.57 24.07 -5.88
N MET A 60 -26.19 23.12 -6.59
CA MET A 60 -25.88 21.69 -6.46
C MET A 60 -24.43 21.35 -6.80
N LYS A 61 -23.81 22.03 -7.77
CA LYS A 61 -22.38 21.85 -8.09
C LYS A 61 -21.47 22.43 -7.01
N ASP A 62 -21.84 23.57 -6.44
CA ASP A 62 -21.11 24.20 -5.34
C ASP A 62 -21.20 23.37 -4.06
N ASP A 63 -22.39 22.88 -3.73
CA ASP A 63 -22.63 21.98 -2.59
C ASP A 63 -21.87 20.67 -2.77
N LYS A 64 -21.89 20.07 -3.97
CA LYS A 64 -21.09 18.87 -4.26
C LYS A 64 -19.58 19.13 -4.20
N ARG A 65 -19.13 20.35 -4.52
CA ARG A 65 -17.73 20.74 -4.37
C ARG A 65 -17.36 20.88 -2.90
N LYS A 66 -18.23 21.52 -2.10
CA LYS A 66 -18.05 21.65 -0.64
C LYS A 66 -18.03 20.29 0.04
N GLU A 67 -19.00 19.43 -0.26
CA GLU A 67 -19.07 18.06 0.28
C GLU A 67 -17.79 17.27 -0.02
N LYS A 68 -17.23 17.38 -1.22
CA LYS A 68 -15.95 16.74 -1.55
C LYS A 68 -14.77 17.30 -0.75
N VAL A 69 -14.77 18.59 -0.46
CA VAL A 69 -13.74 19.24 0.36
C VAL A 69 -13.87 18.79 1.81
N GLU A 70 -15.09 18.78 2.36
CA GLU A 70 -15.39 18.30 3.72
C GLU A 70 -15.02 16.83 3.90
N LEU A 71 -15.37 15.96 2.95
CA LEU A 71 -14.97 14.55 2.96
C LEU A 71 -13.44 14.41 2.92
N ASN A 72 -12.76 15.19 2.08
CA ASN A 72 -11.30 15.15 2.04
C ASN A 72 -10.68 15.59 3.37
N ASP A 73 -11.25 16.61 4.04
CA ASP A 73 -10.73 17.11 5.31
C ASP A 73 -11.00 16.13 6.46
N LEU A 74 -12.16 15.47 6.48
CA LEU A 74 -12.53 14.47 7.48
C LEU A 74 -11.62 13.22 7.41
N PHE A 75 -11.25 12.80 6.20
CA PHE A 75 -10.36 11.66 5.99
C PHE A 75 -8.87 12.02 6.00
N LYS A 76 -8.49 13.27 6.34
CA LYS A 76 -7.07 13.60 6.47
C LYS A 76 -6.48 12.85 7.66
N PRO A 77 -5.48 11.98 7.43
CA PRO A 77 -4.73 11.43 8.55
C PRO A 77 -4.08 12.59 9.30
N VAL A 78 -4.20 12.59 10.63
CA VAL A 78 -3.51 13.55 11.50
C VAL A 78 -2.01 13.34 11.33
N LEU A 79 -1.42 14.11 10.43
CA LEU A 79 0.01 14.14 10.24
C LEU A 79 0.60 15.05 11.31
N GLU A 80 1.38 14.47 12.23
CA GLU A 80 2.31 15.27 13.02
C GLU A 80 3.18 16.09 12.06
N LEU A 81 3.24 17.41 12.29
CA LEU A 81 4.12 18.28 11.52
C LEU A 81 5.53 17.70 11.59
N GLN A 82 6.07 17.30 10.43
CA GLN A 82 7.41 16.75 10.32
C GLN A 82 8.43 17.77 10.87
N LYS A 83 8.91 17.53 12.09
CA LYS A 83 9.93 18.35 12.74
C LYS A 83 11.27 17.92 12.17
N CYS A 84 11.91 18.80 11.42
CA CYS A 84 13.27 18.57 10.95
C CYS A 84 14.22 18.65 12.16
N ALA A 85 15.14 17.68 12.29
CA ALA A 85 16.13 17.67 13.36
C ALA A 85 17.10 18.85 13.22
N LYS A 86 17.62 19.35 14.34
CA LYS A 86 18.55 20.49 14.37
C LYS A 86 19.83 20.09 13.62
N GLY A 87 20.08 20.69 12.46
CA GLY A 87 21.27 20.45 11.62
C GLY A 87 21.00 19.83 10.24
N VAL A 88 19.75 19.46 9.93
CA VAL A 88 19.37 19.01 8.57
C VAL A 88 18.66 20.14 7.83
N ASP A 89 19.10 20.43 6.61
CA ASP A 89 18.46 21.43 5.77
C ASP A 89 17.02 21.02 5.45
N PRO A 90 16.01 21.83 5.79
CA PRO A 90 14.61 21.45 5.59
C PRO A 90 14.26 21.11 4.13
N LYS A 91 15.00 21.71 3.18
CA LYS A 91 14.82 21.52 1.74
C LYS A 91 15.46 20.22 1.21
N SER A 92 16.26 19.52 2.00
CA SER A 92 16.74 18.16 1.68
C SER A 92 15.77 17.07 2.12
N VAL A 93 14.68 17.42 2.79
CA VAL A 93 13.67 16.48 3.30
C VAL A 93 12.40 16.60 2.47
N LEU A 94 11.85 15.48 2.01
CA LEU A 94 10.62 15.46 1.22
C LEU A 94 9.42 15.99 2.03
N CYS A 95 8.62 16.85 1.39
CA CYS A 95 7.39 17.38 1.96
C CYS A 95 6.31 16.29 2.05
N VAL A 96 5.87 15.95 3.26
CA VAL A 96 4.79 14.97 3.48
C VAL A 96 3.48 15.41 2.80
N PHE A 97 3.17 16.71 2.84
CA PHE A 97 1.98 17.26 2.18
C PHE A 97 2.09 17.21 0.66
N PHE A 98 3.30 17.28 0.11
CA PHE A 98 3.51 17.14 -1.34
C PHE A 98 3.37 15.69 -1.77
N LYS A 99 3.90 14.75 -0.98
CA LYS A 99 3.70 13.31 -1.18
C LYS A 99 2.22 12.93 -1.28
N GLN A 100 1.36 13.60 -0.52
CA GLN A 100 -0.08 13.41 -0.51
C GLN A 100 -0.84 14.29 -1.51
N GLY A 101 -0.16 15.16 -2.27
CA GLY A 101 -0.79 16.06 -3.24
C GLY A 101 -1.59 17.22 -2.63
N LEU A 102 -1.42 17.49 -1.35
CA LEU A 102 -2.16 18.51 -0.58
C LEU A 102 -1.33 19.78 -0.30
N CYS A 103 -0.08 19.84 -0.77
CA CYS A 103 0.80 20.98 -0.51
C CYS A 103 0.38 22.21 -1.34
N VAL A 104 -0.14 23.24 -0.66
CA VAL A 104 -0.50 24.54 -1.26
C VAL A 104 0.68 25.49 -1.46
N LYS A 105 1.85 25.18 -0.86
CA LYS A 105 3.02 26.07 -0.84
C LYS A 105 3.87 26.01 -2.11
N GLY A 106 3.69 24.99 -2.96
CA GLY A 106 4.45 24.82 -4.20
C GLY A 106 5.97 24.90 -3.98
N ASP A 107 6.68 25.58 -4.88
CA ASP A 107 8.15 25.69 -4.86
C ASP A 107 8.72 26.49 -3.67
N LYS A 108 7.85 27.26 -2.99
CA LYS A 108 8.20 28.02 -1.78
C LYS A 108 8.03 27.18 -0.51
N CYS A 109 7.75 25.89 -0.64
CA CYS A 109 7.68 25.00 0.51
C CYS A 109 9.02 24.94 1.25
N LYS A 110 8.94 24.86 2.59
CA LYS A 110 10.11 24.64 3.46
C LYS A 110 10.78 23.28 3.19
N PHE A 111 10.00 22.33 2.69
CA PHE A 111 10.42 20.96 2.40
C PHE A 111 10.52 20.72 0.88
N SER A 112 11.33 19.74 0.48
CA SER A 112 11.53 19.39 -0.92
C SER A 112 10.25 18.88 -1.58
N HIS A 113 9.99 19.33 -2.81
CA HIS A 113 8.97 18.77 -3.71
C HIS A 113 9.58 17.84 -4.77
N ASP A 114 10.81 17.39 -4.56
CA ASP A 114 11.49 16.47 -5.46
C ASP A 114 11.36 15.03 -4.95
N LEU A 115 10.54 14.22 -5.65
CA LEU A 115 10.31 12.80 -5.36
C LEU A 115 11.60 11.95 -5.45
N THR A 116 12.67 12.44 -6.06
CA THR A 116 13.95 11.73 -6.13
C THR A 116 14.69 11.73 -4.78
N VAL A 117 14.35 12.65 -3.87
CA VAL A 117 14.97 12.78 -2.55
C VAL A 117 14.65 11.58 -1.65
N GLU A 118 13.45 10.98 -1.77
CA GLU A 118 13.05 9.83 -0.96
C GLU A 118 13.78 8.53 -1.37
N ARG A 119 14.14 8.40 -2.65
CA ARG A 119 14.87 7.22 -3.16
C ARG A 119 16.28 7.07 -2.60
N LYS A 120 16.91 8.13 -2.09
CA LYS A 120 18.24 8.06 -1.47
C LYS A 120 18.22 7.53 -0.02
N ALA A 121 17.04 7.36 0.58
CA ALA A 121 16.89 6.91 1.96
C ALA A 121 16.36 5.47 2.09
N GLU A 122 16.11 4.77 0.98
CA GLU A 122 15.72 3.37 1.02
C GLU A 122 16.93 2.55 1.46
N LYS A 123 17.01 2.30 2.78
CA LYS A 123 17.88 1.28 3.34
C LYS A 123 17.51 -0.02 2.63
N ARG A 124 18.37 -0.49 1.73
CA ARG A 124 18.36 -1.86 1.23
C ARG A 124 18.22 -2.76 2.46
N GLY A 125 17.06 -3.41 2.59
CA GLY A 125 16.75 -4.22 3.75
C GLY A 125 17.84 -5.27 3.90
N ILE A 126 18.53 -5.27 5.04
CA ILE A 126 19.57 -6.26 5.33
C ILE A 126 19.00 -7.69 5.45
N TYR A 127 17.68 -7.83 5.37
CA TYR A 127 16.92 -9.03 5.69
C TYR A 127 15.87 -9.39 4.62
N SER A 128 16.05 -8.95 3.36
CA SER A 128 15.05 -9.27 2.32
C SER A 128 15.45 -10.38 1.35
N GLU A 129 16.70 -10.83 1.29
CA GLU A 129 17.11 -11.82 0.25
C GLU A 129 18.21 -12.80 0.70
N SER A 130 18.23 -13.22 1.98
CA SER A 130 19.24 -14.20 2.45
C SER A 130 18.71 -15.27 3.40
N ASP A 131 17.71 -14.98 4.23
CA ASP A 131 17.26 -15.92 5.28
C ASP A 131 15.97 -16.67 4.92
N LYS A 132 15.85 -17.09 3.65
CA LYS A 132 14.79 -18.02 3.18
C LYS A 132 15.38 -19.26 2.50
N ALA A 133 16.62 -19.62 2.82
CA ALA A 133 17.30 -20.78 2.23
C ALA A 133 17.41 -21.96 3.21
N ASP A 134 16.92 -21.83 4.43
CA ASP A 134 16.90 -22.87 5.45
C ASP A 134 15.52 -22.92 6.09
N GLY A 135 14.64 -23.73 5.49
CA GLY A 135 13.27 -23.95 5.96
C GLY A 135 13.21 -24.48 7.41
N THR A 136 12.09 -24.20 8.06
CA THR A 136 11.67 -24.81 9.34
C THR A 136 11.72 -26.34 9.21
N MET A 137 12.09 -27.06 10.30
CA MET A 137 12.23 -28.53 10.38
C MET A 137 11.10 -29.33 9.70
N ASP A 138 9.88 -28.78 9.66
CA ASP A 138 8.71 -29.36 8.99
C ASP A 138 8.84 -29.51 7.45
N ASP A 139 9.77 -28.81 6.81
CA ASP A 139 10.05 -28.87 5.36
C ASP A 139 11.17 -29.87 5.00
N TRP A 140 11.66 -30.65 5.97
CA TRP A 140 12.75 -31.59 5.72
C TRP A 140 12.23 -32.94 5.22
N ASP A 141 12.60 -33.29 3.99
CA ASP A 141 12.33 -34.61 3.42
C ASP A 141 13.04 -35.74 4.20
N ILE A 142 12.46 -36.94 4.17
CA ILE A 142 12.94 -38.16 4.86
C ILE A 142 14.45 -38.41 4.59
N ASN A 143 14.90 -38.23 3.34
CA ASN A 143 16.30 -38.41 2.98
C ASN A 143 17.23 -37.39 3.66
N LYS A 144 16.75 -36.15 3.88
CA LYS A 144 17.53 -35.11 4.56
C LYS A 144 17.62 -35.37 6.04
N LEU A 145 16.54 -35.88 6.63
CA LEU A 145 16.50 -36.29 8.03
C LEU A 145 17.46 -37.47 8.28
N GLU A 146 17.45 -38.49 7.43
CA GLU A 146 18.38 -39.63 7.51
C GLU A 146 19.84 -39.17 7.40
N GLU A 147 20.17 -38.26 6.48
CA GLU A 147 21.53 -37.72 6.32
C GLU A 147 22.02 -36.99 7.59
N VAL A 148 21.14 -36.21 8.23
CA VAL A 148 21.47 -35.47 9.46
C VAL A 148 21.61 -36.41 10.65
N ILE A 149 20.75 -37.44 10.76
CA ILE A 149 20.83 -38.47 11.80
C ILE A 149 22.15 -39.25 11.67
N SER A 150 22.51 -39.75 10.48
CA SER A 150 23.80 -40.43 10.29
C SER A 150 24.97 -39.54 10.69
N LYS A 151 25.01 -38.29 10.19
CA LYS A 151 26.08 -37.33 10.54
C LYS A 151 26.21 -37.02 12.03
N LYS A 152 25.11 -37.05 12.80
CA LYS A 152 25.12 -36.81 14.25
C LYS A 152 25.48 -38.07 15.06
N HIS A 153 25.11 -39.26 14.59
CA HIS A 153 25.36 -40.50 15.31
C HIS A 153 26.71 -41.17 14.97
N ASP A 154 27.32 -40.86 13.81
CA ASP A 154 28.60 -41.44 13.40
C ASP A 154 29.81 -40.94 14.19
N ALA A 155 29.74 -39.72 14.77
CA ALA A 155 30.87 -39.14 15.52
C ALA A 155 30.96 -39.65 16.97
N ASP A 156 29.83 -39.86 17.64
CA ASP A 156 29.81 -40.03 19.10
C ASP A 156 29.47 -41.47 19.56
N ASN A 157 28.90 -42.33 18.72
CA ASN A 157 28.37 -43.64 19.14
C ASN A 157 28.92 -44.86 18.38
N LYS A 158 29.98 -44.68 17.57
CA LYS A 158 30.53 -45.78 16.78
C LYS A 158 31.24 -46.81 17.67
N GLY A 159 30.55 -47.91 17.98
CA GLY A 159 31.13 -49.10 18.61
C GLY A 159 30.75 -49.33 20.08
N LEU A 160 29.82 -48.56 20.64
CA LEU A 160 29.32 -48.80 22.00
C LEU A 160 27.99 -49.57 21.96
N PRO A 161 27.80 -50.55 22.86
CA PRO A 161 26.55 -51.29 22.93
C PRO A 161 25.39 -50.36 23.32
N PRO A 162 24.14 -50.66 22.88
CA PRO A 162 22.96 -49.83 23.13
C PRO A 162 22.63 -49.64 24.62
N SER A 163 23.26 -50.42 25.50
CA SER A 163 23.20 -50.29 26.95
C SER A 163 24.05 -49.14 27.52
N THR A 164 24.83 -48.42 26.70
CA THR A 164 25.65 -47.28 27.17
C THR A 164 24.85 -45.98 27.25
N ILE A 165 23.70 -45.90 26.60
CA ILE A 165 22.85 -44.70 26.60
C ILE A 165 22.24 -44.43 27.98
N VAL A 166 22.06 -45.46 28.83
CA VAL A 166 21.40 -45.33 30.13
C VAL A 166 22.43 -45.33 31.28
N CYS A 167 22.54 -44.22 32.03
CA CYS A 167 23.39 -44.13 33.23
C CYS A 167 22.98 -45.21 34.24
N LYS A 168 23.93 -46.06 34.69
CA LYS A 168 23.66 -47.16 35.64
C LYS A 168 22.98 -46.68 36.94
N TYR A 169 23.30 -45.48 37.40
CA TYR A 169 22.71 -44.85 38.60
C TYR A 169 21.29 -44.31 38.36
N PHE A 170 20.89 -44.14 37.10
CA PHE A 170 19.54 -43.73 36.74
C PHE A 170 18.52 -44.84 37.03
N ILE A 171 18.86 -46.09 36.72
CA ILE A 171 18.01 -47.24 37.02
C ILE A 171 17.79 -47.35 38.54
N ASP A 172 18.85 -47.19 39.34
CA ASP A 172 18.79 -47.22 40.81
C ASP A 172 17.97 -46.03 41.39
N ALA A 173 18.05 -44.85 40.75
CA ALA A 173 17.22 -43.70 41.14
C ALA A 173 15.73 -43.87 40.80
N VAL A 174 15.42 -44.57 39.71
CA VAL A 174 14.05 -44.93 39.31
C VAL A 174 13.46 -45.95 40.29
N GLU A 175 14.22 -46.99 40.65
CA GLU A 175 13.79 -48.02 41.62
C GLU A 175 13.56 -47.43 43.02
N ASN A 176 14.37 -46.43 43.41
CA ASN A 176 14.21 -45.74 44.68
C ASN A 176 13.24 -44.54 44.63
N PHE A 177 12.54 -44.30 43.51
CA PHE A 177 11.63 -43.17 43.29
C PHE A 177 12.25 -41.78 43.54
N LYS A 178 13.57 -41.65 43.39
CA LYS A 178 14.34 -40.39 43.59
C LYS A 178 14.65 -39.67 42.28
N TYR A 179 14.02 -40.09 41.18
CA TYR A 179 14.15 -39.43 39.88
C TYR A 179 13.22 -38.19 39.81
N GLY A 180 13.66 -37.14 39.10
CA GLY A 180 12.91 -35.89 38.98
C GLY A 180 13.64 -34.90 38.07
N TRP A 181 12.98 -33.79 37.74
CA TRP A 181 13.47 -32.79 36.77
C TRP A 181 14.88 -32.24 37.05
N PHE A 182 15.34 -32.31 38.29
CA PHE A 182 16.66 -31.86 38.73
C PHE A 182 17.61 -33.00 39.12
N TRP A 183 17.32 -34.24 38.71
CA TRP A 183 18.17 -35.37 39.03
C TRP A 183 19.44 -35.34 38.17
N GLU A 184 20.60 -35.34 38.81
CA GLU A 184 21.91 -35.34 38.17
C GLU A 184 22.64 -36.67 38.47
N CYS A 185 23.14 -37.34 37.42
CA CYS A 185 23.91 -38.59 37.57
C CYS A 185 25.21 -38.27 38.35
N PRO A 186 25.52 -38.96 39.46
CA PRO A 186 26.68 -38.67 40.31
C PRO A 186 28.04 -38.77 39.62
N ASN A 187 28.11 -39.44 38.46
CA ASN A 187 29.30 -39.57 37.64
C ASN A 187 29.51 -38.41 36.64
N GLY A 188 28.68 -37.36 36.67
CA GLY A 188 28.87 -36.14 35.86
C GLY A 188 28.60 -36.28 34.36
N LEU A 189 28.35 -37.50 33.85
CA LEU A 189 27.80 -37.73 32.52
C LEU A 189 26.30 -37.48 32.57
N ASN A 190 25.94 -36.21 32.44
CA ASN A 190 24.56 -35.81 32.21
C ASN A 190 24.28 -36.07 30.73
N VAL A 191 23.84 -37.29 30.41
CA VAL A 191 23.28 -37.61 29.11
C VAL A 191 21.76 -37.66 29.29
N PRO A 192 21.06 -36.52 29.13
CA PRO A 192 19.64 -36.56 28.87
C PRO A 192 19.47 -36.82 27.38
N LEU A 193 19.03 -38.03 27.04
CA LEU A 193 18.16 -38.34 25.90
C LEU A 193 17.57 -39.73 26.11
#